data_AF-A0A0D9AGN2-F1
#
_entry.id   AF-A0A0D9AGN2-F1
#
_cell.length_a   1.000
_cell.length_b   1.000
_cell.length_c   1.000
_cell.angle_alpha   90.00
_cell.angle_beta   90.00
_cell.angle_gamma   90.00
#
_symmetry.space_group_name_H-M   'P 1'
#
loop_
_entity.id
_entity.type
_entity.pdbx_description
1 polymer ?
#
loop_
_entity_poly.entity_id
_entity_poly.type
_entity_poly.pdbx_seq_one_letter_code
_entity_poly.pdbx_strand_id
1 'polypeptide(L)'
;MTGLVNVLTLANFAAIFGGILLGLFVGAMPGLSATMALALLLPLTFSMDTATGLSMLASLYVGASYGGSIAAILLRTPGTPSAAATVLDGFPMSQQGQAGKALGISLFASFIGGTISGIALLLAAPLLGSIVVEFGPIELFAIAVLGITIIGSLAQGSVINGLFSGAVGLLVSTVGMDLMTGTPRMAFGNINLFSGISFTVALIGLFSIPQALSLIENSHGAAKIASRITDRLIPKFGELKALMPNILRSSGIGVVVGLIPGTGGDTASWFAYNEAKRFAKDKSRFGNGDPAGVAAPEAANNAVVGGALIPTIALGIPGSSATAILLGALMVQGILPGPNLLSDYGDVTYTLIWAVIFANIGLLGVGLMFTKASVAVTRIPDGFVACAIIALCIIGAYALNNSLFEVGLMLGFGLFGYWLAKAGVSPAPMVIGLILGPVMENAFHQSMLIGNDDYRIFLTSPIAVVLLSIALLSILQATPIFRWLLAPLRRRIRLA
;
A
#
# COMPACT_ATOMS: atom_id res chain seq x y z
N MET A 1 -23.24 -5.28 -11.43
CA MET A 1 -23.41 -6.64 -12.01
C MET A 1 -22.28 -6.98 -12.98
N THR A 2 -21.93 -6.11 -13.92
CA THR A 2 -20.83 -6.30 -14.88
C THR A 2 -19.50 -6.69 -14.22
N GLY A 3 -19.10 -5.97 -13.16
CA GLY A 3 -17.86 -6.27 -12.44
C GLY A 3 -17.79 -7.70 -11.87
N LEU A 4 -18.90 -8.24 -11.36
CA LEU A 4 -18.98 -9.61 -10.83
C LEU A 4 -18.83 -10.64 -11.96
N VAL A 5 -19.49 -10.42 -13.10
CA VAL A 5 -19.39 -11.31 -14.26
C VAL A 5 -17.96 -11.31 -14.81
N ASN A 6 -17.34 -10.13 -14.90
CA ASN A 6 -15.97 -9.98 -15.36
C ASN A 6 -14.98 -10.77 -14.50
N VAL A 7 -15.11 -10.74 -13.17
CA VAL A 7 -14.23 -11.50 -12.26
C VAL A 7 -14.29 -13.01 -12.50
N LEU A 8 -15.44 -13.53 -12.92
CA LEU A 8 -15.64 -14.95 -13.19
C LEU A 8 -15.12 -15.39 -14.57
N THR A 9 -14.66 -14.46 -15.41
CA THR A 9 -13.98 -14.82 -16.67
C THR A 9 -12.70 -15.59 -16.37
N LEU A 10 -12.36 -16.55 -17.24
CA LEU A 10 -11.21 -17.42 -17.03
C LEU A 10 -9.90 -16.63 -16.86
N ALA A 11 -9.72 -15.55 -17.63
CA ALA A 11 -8.54 -14.69 -17.55
C ALA A 11 -8.42 -14.01 -16.18
N ASN A 12 -9.48 -13.32 -15.72
CA ASN A 12 -9.48 -12.64 -14.42
C ASN A 12 -9.37 -13.63 -13.26
N PHE A 13 -10.06 -14.76 -13.33
CA PHE A 13 -9.99 -15.78 -12.30
C PHE A 13 -8.58 -16.39 -12.22
N ALA A 14 -7.96 -16.73 -13.36
CA ALA A 14 -6.57 -17.21 -13.39
C ALA A 14 -5.59 -16.15 -12.86
N ALA A 15 -5.80 -14.88 -13.21
CA ALA A 15 -4.99 -13.76 -12.73
C ALA A 15 -5.13 -13.54 -11.22
N ILE A 16 -6.34 -13.69 -10.65
CA ILE A 16 -6.58 -13.64 -9.20
C ILE A 16 -5.80 -14.76 -8.50
N PHE A 17 -5.93 -16.01 -8.96
CA PHE A 17 -5.22 -17.14 -8.37
C PHE A 17 -3.70 -17.02 -8.50
N GLY A 18 -3.22 -16.60 -9.67
CA GLY A 18 -1.81 -16.32 -9.92
C GLY A 18 -1.29 -15.20 -9.01
N GLY A 19 -2.07 -14.12 -8.86
CA GLY A 19 -1.79 -13.02 -7.94
C GLY A 19 -1.67 -13.50 -6.50
N ILE A 20 -2.63 -14.28 -5.98
CA ILE A 20 -2.57 -14.85 -4.63
C ILE A 20 -1.30 -15.70 -4.45
N LEU A 21 -1.00 -16.60 -5.40
CA LEU A 21 0.17 -17.47 -5.34
C LEU A 21 1.47 -16.69 -5.32
N LEU A 22 1.62 -15.72 -6.22
CA LEU A 22 2.80 -14.86 -6.29
C LEU A 22 2.91 -13.99 -5.03
N GLY A 23 1.80 -13.45 -4.54
CA GLY A 23 1.74 -12.68 -3.30
C GLY A 23 2.18 -13.52 -2.10
N LEU A 24 1.64 -14.73 -1.95
CA LEU A 24 2.04 -15.68 -0.92
C LEU A 24 3.53 -16.02 -1.00
N PHE A 25 4.03 -16.26 -2.21
CA PHE A 25 5.43 -16.58 -2.46
C PHE A 25 6.35 -15.44 -2.05
N VAL A 26 6.07 -14.22 -2.51
CA VAL A 26 6.89 -13.05 -2.18
C VAL A 26 6.76 -12.66 -0.72
N GLY A 27 5.55 -12.68 -0.16
CA GLY A 27 5.33 -12.35 1.25
C GLY A 27 5.97 -13.35 2.21
N ALA A 28 6.05 -14.63 1.85
CA ALA A 28 6.71 -15.64 2.68
C ALA A 28 8.25 -15.49 2.71
N MET A 29 8.85 -14.77 1.76
CA MET A 29 10.28 -14.49 1.79
C MET A 29 10.59 -13.40 2.84
N PRO A 30 11.50 -13.65 3.79
CA PRO A 30 11.87 -12.66 4.79
C PRO A 30 12.38 -11.35 4.16
N GLY A 31 11.91 -10.20 4.64
CA GLY A 31 12.38 -8.90 4.19
C GLY A 31 11.69 -8.35 2.92
N LEU A 32 10.79 -9.10 2.28
CA LEU A 32 10.00 -8.62 1.14
C LEU A 32 8.60 -8.17 1.58
N SER A 33 8.36 -6.86 1.52
CA SER A 33 7.07 -6.27 1.86
C SER A 33 6.03 -6.45 0.73
N ALA A 34 4.74 -6.31 1.07
CA ALA A 34 3.68 -6.32 0.05
C ALA A 34 3.82 -5.19 -0.98
N THR A 35 4.31 -4.02 -0.56
CA THR A 35 4.65 -2.91 -1.48
C THR A 35 5.75 -3.31 -2.45
N MET A 36 6.75 -4.04 -1.98
CA MET A 36 7.80 -4.58 -2.86
C MET A 36 7.20 -5.57 -3.84
N ALA A 37 6.45 -6.57 -3.36
CA ALA A 37 5.81 -7.58 -4.22
C ALA A 37 5.01 -6.94 -5.39
N LEU A 38 4.23 -5.90 -5.09
CA LEU A 38 3.49 -5.14 -6.09
C LEU A 38 4.42 -4.46 -7.10
N ALA A 39 5.44 -3.75 -6.64
CA ALA A 39 6.38 -3.06 -7.53
C ALA A 39 7.15 -4.04 -8.43
N LEU A 40 7.52 -5.21 -7.90
CA LEU A 40 8.26 -6.24 -8.63
C LEU A 40 7.43 -6.88 -9.74
N LEU A 41 6.13 -7.08 -9.49
CA LEU A 41 5.26 -7.82 -10.41
C LEU A 41 4.38 -6.90 -11.25
N LEU A 42 4.40 -5.59 -10.99
CA LEU A 42 3.72 -4.58 -11.79
C LEU A 42 4.08 -4.66 -13.28
N PRO A 43 5.37 -4.77 -13.71
CA PRO A 43 5.71 -4.86 -15.12
C PRO A 43 5.08 -6.05 -15.86
N LEU A 44 4.81 -7.16 -15.17
CA LEU A 44 4.17 -8.33 -15.77
C LEU A 44 2.72 -8.06 -16.17
N THR A 45 2.10 -7.02 -15.61
CA THR A 45 0.70 -6.70 -15.86
C THR A 45 0.50 -5.73 -17.03
N PHE A 46 1.56 -5.16 -17.58
CA PHE A 46 1.45 -4.15 -18.64
C PHE A 46 0.94 -4.71 -19.97
N SER A 47 1.21 -5.97 -20.25
CA SER A 47 0.69 -6.67 -21.43
C SER A 47 -0.69 -7.29 -21.20
N MET A 48 -1.25 -7.17 -20.00
CA MET A 48 -2.55 -7.72 -19.64
C MET A 48 -3.65 -6.67 -19.85
N ASP A 49 -4.86 -7.13 -20.13
CA ASP A 49 -6.05 -6.29 -20.05
C ASP A 49 -6.15 -5.61 -18.67
N THR A 50 -6.58 -4.36 -18.64
CA THR A 50 -6.52 -3.49 -17.45
C THR A 50 -7.22 -4.12 -16.25
N ALA A 51 -8.43 -4.67 -16.43
CA ALA A 51 -9.17 -5.30 -15.35
C ALA A 51 -8.44 -6.57 -14.84
N THR A 52 -7.79 -7.30 -15.74
CA THR A 52 -7.03 -8.51 -15.42
C THR A 52 -5.75 -8.19 -14.65
N GLY A 53 -4.96 -7.23 -15.12
CA GLY A 53 -3.72 -6.81 -14.48
C GLY A 53 -3.97 -6.26 -13.07
N LEU A 54 -4.97 -5.40 -12.90
CA LEU A 54 -5.33 -4.83 -11.60
C LEU A 54 -5.89 -5.90 -10.65
N SER A 55 -6.69 -6.83 -11.15
CA SER A 55 -7.18 -7.98 -10.36
C SER A 55 -6.03 -8.84 -9.86
N MET A 56 -5.01 -9.09 -10.70
CA MET A 56 -3.80 -9.81 -10.30
C MET A 56 -3.06 -9.08 -9.19
N LEU A 57 -2.81 -7.77 -9.35
CA LEU A 57 -2.07 -6.98 -8.37
C LEU A 57 -2.82 -6.85 -7.04
N ALA A 58 -4.14 -6.63 -7.07
CA ALA A 58 -4.93 -6.59 -5.85
C ALA A 58 -4.94 -7.95 -5.12
N SER A 59 -5.01 -9.04 -5.87
CA SER A 59 -4.94 -10.40 -5.33
C SER A 59 -3.57 -10.73 -4.76
N LEU A 60 -2.51 -10.24 -5.40
CA LEU A 60 -1.14 -10.27 -4.90
C LEU A 60 -1.02 -9.48 -3.60
N TYR A 61 -1.61 -8.30 -3.51
CA TYR A 61 -1.60 -7.51 -2.27
C TYR A 61 -2.26 -8.28 -1.11
N VAL A 62 -3.41 -8.92 -1.36
CA VAL A 62 -4.07 -9.81 -0.38
C VAL A 62 -3.16 -10.99 0.00
N GLY A 63 -2.56 -11.66 -0.98
CA GLY A 63 -1.67 -12.81 -0.76
C GLY A 63 -0.39 -12.46 0.01
N ALA A 64 0.26 -11.36 -0.35
CA ALA A 64 1.51 -10.90 0.27
C ALA A 64 1.30 -10.40 1.70
N SER A 65 0.14 -9.78 1.96
CA SER A 65 -0.22 -9.32 3.30
C SER A 65 -0.31 -10.47 4.30
N TYR A 66 -0.87 -11.62 3.92
CA TYR A 66 -0.84 -12.84 4.74
C TYR A 66 0.50 -13.61 4.63
N GLY A 67 1.13 -13.63 3.46
CA GLY A 67 2.40 -14.36 3.25
C GLY A 67 3.48 -13.96 4.26
N GLY A 68 3.55 -12.67 4.62
CA GLY A 68 4.47 -12.13 5.64
C GLY A 68 4.40 -12.82 6.99
N SER A 69 3.23 -13.32 7.35
CA SER A 69 2.93 -13.96 8.63
C SER A 69 3.51 -15.36 8.73
N ILE A 70 3.74 -16.02 7.59
CA ILE A 70 4.40 -17.33 7.53
C ILE A 70 5.84 -17.20 8.04
N ALA A 71 6.60 -16.24 7.50
CA ALA A 71 7.96 -15.97 7.96
C ALA A 71 7.99 -15.46 9.41
N ALA A 72 7.01 -14.65 9.81
CA ALA A 72 6.87 -14.18 11.19
C ALA A 72 6.71 -15.35 12.19
N ILE A 73 5.81 -16.28 11.89
CA ILE A 73 5.47 -17.43 12.76
C ILE A 73 6.59 -18.47 12.76
N LEU A 74 7.19 -18.78 11.62
CA LEU A 74 8.14 -19.90 11.50
C LEU A 74 9.60 -19.52 11.75
N LEU A 75 9.98 -18.27 11.45
CA LEU A 75 11.38 -17.82 11.40
C LEU A 75 11.69 -16.64 12.33
N ARG A 76 10.71 -16.16 13.11
CA ARG A 76 10.82 -14.95 13.96
C ARG A 76 11.31 -13.72 13.18
N THR A 77 11.04 -13.68 11.89
CA THR A 77 11.53 -12.62 11.00
C THR A 77 10.35 -12.25 10.13
N PRO A 78 9.62 -11.17 10.47
CA PRO A 78 8.40 -10.85 9.76
C PRO A 78 8.73 -10.54 8.29
N GLY A 79 8.00 -11.16 7.35
CA GLY A 79 8.20 -10.88 5.92
C GLY A 79 7.79 -9.46 5.55
N THR A 80 6.74 -8.96 6.21
CA THR A 80 6.24 -7.59 6.07
C THR A 80 6.31 -6.85 7.41
N PRO A 81 6.46 -5.51 7.43
CA PRO A 81 6.37 -4.73 8.67
C PRO A 81 5.06 -4.95 9.44
N SER A 82 3.96 -5.24 8.74
CA SER A 82 2.65 -5.52 9.34
C SER A 82 2.56 -6.84 10.10
N ALA A 83 3.43 -7.81 9.80
CA ALA A 83 3.51 -9.07 10.52
C ALA A 83 4.38 -8.99 11.80
N ALA A 84 5.00 -7.83 12.10
CA ALA A 84 5.84 -7.67 13.28
C ALA A 84 5.09 -7.89 14.60
N ALA A 85 3.84 -7.41 14.69
CA ALA A 85 2.98 -7.67 15.85
C ALA A 85 2.67 -9.17 15.99
N THR A 86 2.48 -9.87 14.88
CA THR A 86 2.19 -11.31 14.82
C THR A 86 3.35 -12.15 15.34
N VAL A 87 4.61 -11.71 15.18
CA VAL A 87 5.79 -12.40 15.72
C VAL A 87 5.69 -12.60 17.23
N LEU A 88 5.08 -11.65 17.96
CA LEU A 88 5.04 -11.65 19.42
C LEU A 88 4.37 -12.90 20.00
N ASP A 89 3.32 -13.39 19.35
CA ASP A 89 2.59 -14.59 19.81
C ASP A 89 2.71 -15.76 18.82
N GLY A 90 2.81 -15.48 17.52
CA GLY A 90 2.92 -16.50 16.49
C GLY A 90 4.20 -17.33 16.60
N PHE A 91 5.35 -16.69 16.81
CA PHE A 91 6.62 -17.42 16.94
C PHE A 91 6.69 -18.24 18.24
N PRO A 92 6.31 -17.73 19.44
CA PRO A 92 6.20 -18.56 20.64
C PRO A 92 5.25 -19.76 20.49
N MET A 93 4.09 -19.59 19.84
CA MET A 93 3.20 -20.73 19.53
C MET A 93 3.92 -21.77 18.67
N SER A 94 4.68 -21.31 17.67
CA SER A 94 5.47 -22.21 16.84
C SER A 94 6.56 -22.94 17.61
N GLN A 95 7.24 -22.30 18.57
CA GLN A 95 8.24 -22.94 19.42
C GLN A 95 7.64 -23.99 20.36
N GLN A 96 6.36 -23.83 20.72
CA GLN A 96 5.59 -24.78 21.53
C GLN A 96 5.01 -25.96 20.71
N GLY A 97 5.45 -26.13 19.45
CA GLY A 97 4.95 -27.19 18.56
C GLY A 97 3.54 -26.94 18.00
N GLN A 98 3.03 -25.70 18.09
CA GLN A 98 1.71 -25.30 17.58
C GLN A 98 1.82 -24.43 16.31
N ALA A 99 2.82 -24.71 15.46
CA ALA A 99 3.10 -23.92 14.27
C ALA A 99 1.93 -23.93 13.28
N GLY A 100 1.38 -25.12 13.00
CA GLY A 100 0.23 -25.30 12.13
C GLY A 100 -1.02 -24.60 12.67
N LYS A 101 -1.26 -24.67 13.98
CA LYS A 101 -2.35 -23.96 14.63
C LYS A 101 -2.19 -22.43 14.52
N ALA A 102 -1.00 -21.89 14.75
CA ALA A 102 -0.73 -20.46 14.62
C ALA A 102 -0.96 -19.97 13.17
N LEU A 103 -0.43 -20.71 12.19
CA LEU A 103 -0.63 -20.44 10.76
C LEU A 103 -2.11 -20.51 10.36
N GLY A 104 -2.83 -21.51 10.86
CA GLY A 104 -4.27 -21.63 10.66
C GLY A 104 -5.04 -20.44 11.20
N ILE A 105 -4.78 -20.03 12.45
CA ILE A 105 -5.43 -18.87 13.05
C ILE A 105 -5.14 -17.60 12.25
N SER A 106 -3.88 -17.39 11.86
CA SER A 106 -3.49 -16.27 11.00
C SER A 106 -4.28 -16.30 9.69
N LEU A 107 -4.32 -17.43 8.98
CA LEU A 107 -5.02 -17.54 7.70
C LEU A 107 -6.52 -17.27 7.80
N PHE A 108 -7.19 -17.86 8.79
CA PHE A 108 -8.64 -17.65 8.99
C PHE A 108 -8.94 -16.21 9.41
N ALA A 109 -8.12 -15.61 10.27
CA ALA A 109 -8.26 -14.21 10.66
C ALA A 109 -8.06 -13.27 9.46
N SER A 110 -7.02 -13.51 8.66
CA SER A 110 -6.72 -12.79 7.43
C SER A 110 -7.84 -12.91 6.38
N PHE A 111 -8.41 -14.11 6.21
CA PHE A 111 -9.56 -14.33 5.33
C PHE A 111 -10.78 -13.51 5.77
N ILE A 112 -11.15 -13.59 7.05
CA ILE A 112 -12.32 -12.89 7.58
C ILE A 112 -12.11 -11.37 7.51
N GLY A 113 -10.94 -10.88 7.92
CA GLY A 113 -10.59 -9.47 7.87
C GLY A 113 -10.60 -8.91 6.45
N GLY A 114 -9.95 -9.60 5.52
CA GLY A 114 -9.92 -9.19 4.13
C GLY A 114 -11.31 -9.24 3.48
N THR A 115 -12.12 -10.27 3.76
CA THR A 115 -13.51 -10.34 3.26
C THR A 115 -14.36 -9.18 3.77
N ILE A 116 -14.28 -8.85 5.07
CA ILE A 116 -14.98 -7.69 5.65
C ILE A 116 -14.53 -6.40 4.97
N SER A 117 -13.23 -6.24 4.71
CA SER A 117 -12.75 -5.05 4.01
C SER A 117 -13.16 -4.98 2.55
N GLY A 118 -13.29 -6.11 1.85
CA GLY A 118 -13.81 -6.16 0.49
C GLY A 118 -15.29 -5.75 0.43
N ILE A 119 -16.09 -6.18 1.42
CA ILE A 119 -17.49 -5.74 1.56
C ILE A 119 -17.54 -4.25 1.90
N ALA A 120 -16.72 -3.80 2.85
CA ALA A 120 -16.63 -2.38 3.20
C ALA A 120 -16.23 -1.53 1.98
N LEU A 121 -15.27 -2.01 1.18
CA LEU A 121 -14.86 -1.37 -0.07
C LEU A 121 -16.01 -1.27 -1.07
N LEU A 122 -16.75 -2.36 -1.28
CA LEU A 122 -17.90 -2.40 -2.19
C LEU A 122 -19.01 -1.43 -1.80
N LEU A 123 -19.20 -1.17 -0.50
CA LEU A 123 -20.23 -0.27 0.01
C LEU A 123 -19.75 1.19 0.12
N ALA A 124 -18.53 1.40 0.61
CA ALA A 124 -18.01 2.73 0.93
C ALA A 124 -17.40 3.47 -0.25
N ALA A 125 -16.74 2.77 -1.19
CA ALA A 125 -16.12 3.44 -2.34
C ALA A 125 -17.17 4.12 -3.25
N PRO A 126 -18.32 3.51 -3.58
CA PRO A 126 -19.39 4.20 -4.32
C PRO A 126 -19.96 5.40 -3.59
N LEU A 127 -20.18 5.29 -2.28
CA LEU A 127 -20.71 6.37 -1.46
C LEU A 127 -19.76 7.57 -1.42
N LEU A 128 -18.46 7.32 -1.24
CA LEU A 128 -17.46 8.38 -1.28
C LEU A 128 -17.31 8.94 -2.70
N GLY A 129 -17.27 8.09 -3.72
CA GLY A 129 -17.19 8.51 -5.12
C GLY A 129 -18.31 9.50 -5.50
N SER A 130 -19.56 9.22 -5.12
CA SER A 130 -20.69 10.13 -5.43
C SER A 130 -20.55 11.51 -4.79
N ILE A 131 -19.90 11.62 -3.63
CA ILE A 131 -19.67 12.91 -2.97
C ILE A 131 -18.59 13.70 -3.71
N VAL A 132 -17.57 13.00 -4.21
CA VAL A 132 -16.36 13.62 -4.77
C VAL A 132 -16.55 13.99 -6.24
N VAL A 133 -17.44 13.31 -6.97
CA VAL A 133 -17.77 13.67 -8.38
C VAL A 133 -18.27 15.12 -8.52
N GLU A 134 -18.82 15.71 -7.46
CA GLU A 134 -19.28 17.10 -7.45
C GLU A 134 -18.14 18.13 -7.25
N PHE A 135 -16.89 17.68 -7.10
CA PHE A 135 -15.77 18.55 -6.76
C PHE A 135 -15.25 19.32 -7.98
N GLY A 136 -15.04 20.63 -7.79
CA GLY A 136 -14.46 21.51 -8.78
C GLY A 136 -12.94 21.64 -8.63
N PRO A 137 -12.33 22.55 -9.41
CA PRO A 137 -10.88 22.78 -9.36
C PRO A 137 -10.35 23.16 -7.97
N ILE A 138 -11.15 23.88 -7.18
CA ILE A 138 -10.76 24.36 -5.84
C ILE A 138 -10.61 23.17 -4.88
N GLU A 139 -11.57 22.25 -4.88
CA GLU A 139 -11.53 21.03 -4.07
C GLU A 139 -10.45 20.06 -4.55
N LEU A 140 -10.26 19.90 -5.87
CA LEU A 140 -9.20 19.05 -6.43
C LEU A 140 -7.80 19.55 -6.05
N PHE A 141 -7.58 20.87 -6.06
CA PHE A 141 -6.34 21.46 -5.55
C PHE A 141 -6.14 21.10 -4.07
N ALA A 142 -7.18 21.28 -3.25
CA ALA A 142 -7.11 20.97 -1.82
C ALA A 142 -6.86 19.48 -1.53
N ILE A 143 -7.46 18.57 -2.31
CA ILE A 143 -7.21 17.12 -2.27
C ILE A 143 -5.76 16.82 -2.60
N ALA A 144 -5.21 17.41 -3.67
CA ALA A 144 -3.84 17.16 -4.09
C ALA A 144 -2.84 17.63 -3.02
N VAL A 145 -3.05 18.82 -2.45
CA VAL A 145 -2.27 19.34 -1.32
C VAL A 145 -2.39 18.42 -0.11
N LEU A 146 -3.60 17.98 0.24
CA LEU A 146 -3.82 17.06 1.36
C LEU A 146 -3.11 15.72 1.15
N GLY A 147 -3.20 15.13 -0.04
CA GLY A 147 -2.57 13.85 -0.36
C GLY A 147 -1.05 13.90 -0.19
N ILE A 148 -0.39 14.91 -0.76
CA ILE A 148 1.07 15.08 -0.67
C ILE A 148 1.49 15.34 0.79
N THR A 149 0.76 16.19 1.51
CA THR A 149 1.11 16.58 2.88
C THR A 149 0.87 15.46 3.88
N ILE A 150 -0.27 14.76 3.82
CA ILE A 150 -0.55 13.60 4.68
C ILE A 150 0.47 12.50 4.44
N ILE A 151 0.74 12.14 3.19
CA ILE A 151 1.66 11.04 2.89
C ILE A 151 3.11 11.42 3.24
N GLY A 152 3.50 12.68 3.00
CA GLY A 152 4.77 13.20 3.48
C GLY A 152 4.88 13.21 5.01
N SER A 153 3.79 13.47 5.73
CA SER A 153 3.75 13.48 7.20
C SER A 153 3.73 12.11 7.86
N LEU A 154 3.18 11.11 7.16
CA LEU A 154 3.07 9.74 7.65
C LEU A 154 4.17 8.83 7.14
N ALA A 155 5.03 9.32 6.24
CA ALA A 155 6.24 8.63 5.85
C ALA A 155 7.09 8.29 7.09
N GLN A 156 7.48 7.01 7.20
CA GLN A 156 8.31 6.53 8.29
C GLN A 156 9.59 7.35 8.41
N GLY A 157 9.94 7.77 9.63
CA GLY A 157 11.13 8.56 9.93
C GLY A 157 10.81 10.03 10.23
N SER A 158 11.37 10.93 9.43
CA SER A 158 11.21 12.37 9.59
C SER A 158 10.14 12.90 8.63
N VAL A 159 9.17 13.66 9.15
CA VAL A 159 8.18 14.33 8.31
C VAL A 159 8.82 15.28 7.32
N ILE A 160 9.93 15.92 7.71
CA ILE A 160 10.69 16.79 6.80
C ILE A 160 11.21 15.98 5.61
N ASN A 161 11.69 14.75 5.84
CA ASN A 161 12.15 13.87 4.77
C ASN A 161 11.00 13.44 3.85
N GLY A 162 9.83 13.15 4.42
CA GLY A 162 8.66 12.79 3.63
C GLY A 162 8.11 13.96 2.79
N LEU A 163 8.03 15.17 3.37
CA LEU A 163 7.65 16.38 2.63
C LEU A 163 8.70 16.76 1.58
N PHE A 164 10.00 16.60 1.88
CA PHE A 164 11.07 16.78 0.90
C PHE A 164 10.92 15.81 -0.27
N SER A 165 10.70 14.52 0.02
CA SER A 165 10.44 13.50 -0.99
C SER A 165 9.24 13.87 -1.88
N GLY A 166 8.13 14.30 -1.28
CA GLY A 166 6.95 14.80 -2.02
C GLY A 166 7.25 16.02 -2.88
N ALA A 167 8.00 16.99 -2.36
CA ALA A 167 8.39 18.19 -3.11
C ALA A 167 9.33 17.87 -4.29
N VAL A 168 10.27 16.93 -4.12
CA VAL A 168 11.08 16.42 -5.24
C VAL A 168 10.20 15.77 -6.29
N GLY A 169 9.19 14.99 -5.88
CA GLY A 169 8.20 14.42 -6.78
C GLY A 169 7.44 15.47 -7.59
N LEU A 170 6.96 16.51 -6.91
CA LEU A 170 6.32 17.66 -7.54
C LEU A 170 7.25 18.34 -8.56
N LEU A 171 8.51 18.60 -8.21
CA LEU A 171 9.47 19.20 -9.12
C LEU A 171 9.70 18.33 -10.36
N VAL A 172 9.90 17.02 -10.17
CA VAL A 172 10.07 16.05 -11.27
C VAL A 172 8.83 16.02 -12.17
N SER A 173 7.62 16.22 -11.62
CA SER A 173 6.39 16.27 -12.41
C SER A 173 6.29 17.47 -13.35
N THR A 174 7.05 18.55 -13.08
CA THR A 174 7.09 19.73 -13.96
C THR A 174 8.02 19.57 -15.16
N VAL A 175 8.80 18.47 -15.22
CA VAL A 175 9.66 18.16 -16.36
C VAL A 175 8.78 17.83 -17.56
N GLY A 176 8.97 18.53 -18.67
CA GLY A 176 8.19 18.34 -19.90
C GLY A 176 7.67 19.65 -20.49
N MET A 177 6.84 19.52 -21.52
CA MET A 177 6.13 20.65 -22.10
C MET A 177 5.06 21.14 -21.13
N ASP A 178 5.08 22.44 -20.83
CA ASP A 178 3.94 23.10 -20.20
C ASP A 178 2.76 23.14 -21.18
N LEU A 179 1.65 22.51 -20.80
CA LEU A 179 0.44 22.45 -21.64
C LEU A 179 -0.22 23.82 -21.81
N MET A 180 0.02 24.76 -20.90
CA MET A 180 -0.59 26.09 -20.96
C MET A 180 0.23 27.05 -21.82
N THR A 181 1.55 27.08 -21.65
CA THR A 181 2.42 28.02 -22.36
C THR A 181 3.08 27.43 -23.61
N GLY A 182 3.07 26.10 -23.77
CA GLY A 182 3.77 25.40 -24.84
C GLY A 182 5.29 25.47 -24.70
N THR A 183 5.82 25.81 -23.51
CA THR A 183 7.26 25.95 -23.29
C THR A 183 7.85 24.71 -22.61
N PRO A 184 9.03 24.23 -23.03
CA PRO A 184 9.68 23.10 -22.38
C PRO A 184 10.26 23.52 -21.02
N ARG A 185 9.84 22.84 -19.96
CA ARG A 185 10.31 23.04 -18.58
C ARG A 185 11.24 21.90 -18.19
N MET A 186 12.41 22.24 -17.64
CA MET A 186 13.43 21.28 -17.17
C MET A 186 13.82 20.20 -18.20
N ALA A 187 13.68 20.49 -19.50
CA ALA A 187 14.04 19.55 -20.57
C ALA A 187 15.54 19.57 -20.93
N PHE A 188 16.29 20.58 -20.47
CA PHE A 188 17.74 20.73 -20.68
C PHE A 188 18.21 20.55 -22.14
N GLY A 189 17.38 20.90 -23.12
CA GLY A 189 17.67 20.72 -24.55
C GLY A 189 17.56 19.28 -25.06
N ASN A 190 17.16 18.32 -24.22
CA ASN A 190 16.94 16.93 -24.61
C ASN A 190 15.48 16.71 -25.05
N ILE A 191 15.29 16.34 -26.31
CA ILE A 191 13.96 16.11 -26.89
C ILE A 191 13.19 14.98 -26.20
N ASN A 192 13.90 13.98 -25.64
CA ASN A 192 13.27 12.88 -24.93
C ASN A 192 12.60 13.31 -23.62
N LEU A 193 12.96 14.50 -23.09
CA LEU A 193 12.34 15.07 -21.89
C LEU A 193 11.15 15.98 -22.21
N PHE A 194 10.82 16.23 -23.49
CA PHE A 194 9.69 17.09 -23.84
C PHE A 194 8.36 16.43 -23.48
N SER A 195 8.28 15.10 -23.61
CA SER A 195 7.13 14.30 -23.15
C SER A 195 7.05 14.20 -21.62
N GLY A 196 8.01 14.79 -20.91
CA GLY A 196 8.17 14.66 -19.47
C GLY A 196 8.76 13.33 -19.04
N ILE A 197 8.81 13.11 -17.73
CA ILE A 197 9.28 11.85 -17.17
C ILE A 197 8.09 10.90 -17.03
N SER A 198 8.17 9.76 -17.72
CA SER A 198 7.17 8.70 -17.59
C SER A 198 7.01 8.30 -16.13
N PHE A 199 5.79 8.46 -15.62
CA PHE A 199 5.43 8.09 -14.26
C PHE A 199 5.79 6.62 -13.97
N THR A 200 5.51 5.72 -14.92
CA THR A 200 5.79 4.29 -14.81
C THR A 200 7.29 4.02 -14.66
N VAL A 201 8.11 4.71 -15.47
CA VAL A 201 9.57 4.58 -15.46
C VAL A 201 10.14 5.02 -14.12
N ALA A 202 9.67 6.16 -13.60
CA ALA A 202 10.06 6.65 -12.29
C ALA A 202 9.62 5.71 -11.17
N LEU A 203 8.39 5.17 -11.23
CA LEU A 203 7.89 4.22 -10.24
C LEU A 203 8.71 2.92 -10.20
N ILE A 204 8.99 2.31 -11.37
CA ILE A 204 9.82 1.10 -11.46
C ILE A 204 11.22 1.38 -10.91
N GLY A 205 11.81 2.53 -11.29
CA GLY A 205 13.10 2.95 -10.77
C GLY A 205 13.07 3.07 -9.25
N LEU A 206 12.21 3.92 -8.70
CA LEU A 206 12.16 4.24 -7.27
C LEU A 206 11.73 3.07 -6.36
N PHE A 207 11.03 2.05 -6.88
CA PHE A 207 10.44 0.97 -6.08
C PHE A 207 10.82 -0.47 -6.45
N SER A 208 11.58 -0.71 -7.52
CA SER A 208 12.00 -2.08 -7.84
C SER A 208 13.53 -2.24 -7.82
N ILE A 209 14.28 -1.24 -8.30
CA ILE A 209 15.75 -1.30 -8.31
C ILE A 209 16.36 -1.22 -6.90
N PRO A 210 15.98 -0.27 -6.01
CA PRO A 210 16.49 -0.21 -4.63
C PRO A 210 16.35 -1.52 -3.87
N GLN A 211 15.27 -2.24 -4.14
CA GLN A 211 14.86 -3.47 -3.51
C GLN A 211 15.77 -4.61 -3.96
N ALA A 212 16.02 -4.72 -5.27
CA ALA A 212 16.97 -5.68 -5.80
C ALA A 212 18.38 -5.46 -5.24
N LEU A 213 18.83 -4.19 -5.15
CA LEU A 213 20.14 -3.85 -4.58
C LEU A 213 20.22 -4.15 -3.08
N SER A 214 19.16 -3.82 -2.32
CA SER A 214 19.06 -4.14 -0.89
C SER A 214 19.06 -5.64 -0.63
N LEU A 215 18.42 -6.42 -1.50
CA LEU A 215 18.38 -7.88 -1.40
C LEU A 215 19.77 -8.49 -1.60
N ILE A 216 20.54 -7.96 -2.57
CA ILE A 216 21.95 -8.37 -2.78
C ILE A 216 22.81 -8.00 -1.56
N GLU A 217 22.64 -6.81 -1.00
CA GLU A 217 23.40 -6.33 0.15
C GLU A 217 23.18 -7.17 1.40
N ASN A 218 21.91 -7.52 1.68
CA ASN A 218 21.50 -8.23 2.89
C ASN A 218 21.64 -9.77 2.80
N SER A 219 22.10 -10.30 1.66
CA SER A 219 22.27 -11.74 1.37
C SER A 219 23.26 -12.47 2.30
N HIS A 220 23.95 -11.78 3.22
CA HIS A 220 25.03 -12.32 4.05
C HIS A 220 24.60 -13.02 5.37
N GLY A 221 23.34 -13.44 5.50
CA GLY A 221 22.82 -14.09 6.72
C GLY A 221 22.81 -15.62 6.68
N ALA A 222 23.14 -16.28 7.79
CA ALA A 222 22.89 -17.71 7.96
C ALA A 222 21.40 -18.03 7.81
N ALA A 223 21.06 -19.02 6.97
CA ALA A 223 19.67 -19.46 6.79
C ALA A 223 19.04 -19.84 8.14
N LYS A 224 18.03 -19.08 8.57
CA LYS A 224 17.29 -19.39 9.80
C LYS A 224 16.54 -20.71 9.62
N ILE A 225 16.61 -21.57 10.64
CA ILE A 225 15.93 -22.87 10.64
C ILE A 225 14.44 -22.63 10.92
N ALA A 226 13.59 -22.81 9.90
CA ALA A 226 12.15 -22.80 10.06
C ALA A 226 11.71 -23.92 11.02
N SER A 227 10.77 -23.60 11.90
CA SER A 227 10.07 -24.61 12.70
C SER A 227 9.34 -25.61 11.79
N ARG A 228 9.35 -26.88 12.19
CA ARG A 228 8.63 -27.93 11.46
C ARG A 228 7.14 -27.85 11.80
N ILE A 229 6.31 -27.97 10.77
CA ILE A 229 4.85 -28.07 10.92
C ILE A 229 4.52 -29.55 11.17
N THR A 230 4.25 -29.90 12.43
CA THR A 230 3.90 -31.28 12.85
C THR A 230 2.46 -31.43 13.32
N ASP A 231 1.80 -30.31 13.60
CA ASP A 231 0.43 -30.22 14.09
C ASP A 231 -0.57 -29.87 12.96
N ARG A 232 -1.86 -29.83 13.31
CA ARG A 232 -2.93 -29.54 12.36
C ARG A 232 -2.92 -28.08 11.92
N LEU A 233 -3.23 -27.84 10.65
CA LEU A 233 -3.38 -26.49 10.12
C LEU A 233 -4.76 -25.88 10.40
N ILE A 234 -5.83 -26.69 10.38
CA ILE A 234 -7.19 -26.18 10.52
C ILE A 234 -7.54 -26.07 12.02
N PRO A 235 -7.85 -24.86 12.54
CA PRO A 235 -8.26 -24.68 13.93
C PRO A 235 -9.57 -25.40 14.26
N LYS A 236 -9.80 -25.75 15.54
CA LYS A 236 -11.12 -26.27 15.96
C LYS A 236 -12.17 -25.18 15.77
N PHE A 237 -13.36 -25.56 15.32
CA PHE A 237 -14.48 -24.61 15.19
C PHE A 237 -14.77 -23.85 16.49
N GLY A 238 -14.70 -24.52 17.65
CA GLY A 238 -14.86 -23.87 18.96
C GLY A 238 -13.78 -22.85 19.30
N GLU A 239 -12.52 -23.08 18.86
CA GLU A 239 -11.42 -22.13 19.05
C GLU A 239 -11.63 -20.89 18.16
N LEU A 240 -12.01 -21.10 16.89
CA LEU A 240 -12.29 -20.01 15.97
C LEU A 240 -13.48 -19.17 16.45
N LYS A 241 -14.57 -19.82 16.90
CA LYS A 241 -15.75 -19.14 17.46
C LYS A 241 -15.42 -18.25 18.66
N ALA A 242 -14.50 -18.69 19.53
CA ALA A 242 -14.04 -17.88 20.66
C ALA A 242 -13.23 -16.65 20.24
N LEU A 243 -12.52 -16.74 19.10
CA LEU A 243 -11.72 -15.64 18.54
C LEU A 243 -12.54 -14.66 17.69
N MET A 244 -13.73 -15.04 17.22
CA MET A 244 -14.56 -14.23 16.33
C MET A 244 -14.80 -12.79 16.81
N PRO A 245 -15.14 -12.51 18.08
CA PRO A 245 -15.33 -11.12 18.53
C PRO A 245 -14.05 -10.28 18.37
N ASN A 246 -12.89 -10.88 18.61
CA ASN A 246 -11.60 -10.22 18.44
C ASN A 246 -11.27 -10.00 16.96
N ILE A 247 -11.52 -10.99 16.12
CA ILE A 247 -11.33 -10.90 14.66
C ILE A 247 -12.20 -9.78 14.11
N LEU A 248 -13.52 -9.78 14.38
CA LEU A 248 -14.45 -8.76 13.86
C LEU A 248 -14.06 -7.34 14.27
N ARG A 249 -13.70 -7.13 15.55
CA ARG A 249 -13.21 -5.84 16.02
C ARG A 249 -11.94 -5.42 15.29
N SER A 250 -10.98 -6.34 15.16
CA SER A 250 -9.70 -6.07 14.53
C SER A 250 -9.84 -5.79 13.04
N SER A 251 -10.77 -6.47 12.35
CA SER A 251 -11.16 -6.15 10.98
C SER A 251 -11.72 -4.74 10.86
N GLY A 252 -12.59 -4.33 11.79
CA GLY A 252 -13.10 -2.95 11.85
C GLY A 252 -11.98 -1.92 12.04
N ILE A 253 -11.02 -2.20 12.94
CA ILE A 253 -9.81 -1.37 13.11
C ILE A 253 -9.04 -1.30 11.79
N GLY A 254 -8.82 -2.42 11.11
CA GLY A 254 -8.09 -2.45 9.85
C GLY A 254 -8.77 -1.65 8.74
N VAL A 255 -10.10 -1.74 8.62
CA VAL A 255 -10.87 -0.91 7.65
C VAL A 255 -10.73 0.57 7.98
N VAL A 256 -10.93 0.96 9.25
CA VAL A 256 -10.86 2.36 9.68
C VAL A 256 -9.46 2.94 9.52
N VAL A 257 -8.43 2.18 9.91
CA VAL A 257 -7.04 2.60 9.70
C VAL A 257 -6.79 2.73 8.20
N GLY A 258 -7.16 1.74 7.39
CA GLY A 258 -6.98 1.81 5.93
C GLY A 258 -7.63 3.04 5.27
N LEU A 259 -8.76 3.54 5.80
CA LEU A 259 -9.38 4.78 5.32
C LEU A 259 -8.51 6.02 5.50
N ILE A 260 -7.58 6.00 6.47
CA ILE A 260 -6.68 7.12 6.75
C ILE A 260 -5.51 7.05 5.77
N PRO A 261 -5.38 8.01 4.84
CA PRO A 261 -4.30 7.99 3.85
C PRO A 261 -2.93 7.96 4.50
N GLY A 262 -1.98 7.28 3.86
CA GLY A 262 -0.62 7.13 4.38
C GLY A 262 -0.46 6.18 5.57
N THR A 263 -1.55 5.57 6.08
CA THR A 263 -1.45 4.57 7.15
C THR A 263 -1.45 3.15 6.58
N GLY A 264 -0.58 2.30 7.12
CA GLY A 264 -0.34 0.95 6.61
C GLY A 264 -0.92 -0.16 7.48
N GLY A 265 -0.75 -1.39 7.00
CA GLY A 265 -1.02 -2.60 7.78
C GLY A 265 -0.17 -2.68 9.05
N ASP A 266 1.01 -2.05 9.09
CA ASP A 266 1.87 -1.97 10.28
C ASP A 266 1.18 -1.29 11.46
N THR A 267 0.62 -0.11 11.20
CA THR A 267 -0.10 0.68 12.19
C THR A 267 -1.35 -0.05 12.64
N ALA A 268 -2.14 -0.58 11.71
CA ALA A 268 -3.35 -1.34 12.01
C ALA A 268 -3.08 -2.60 12.85
N SER A 269 -2.04 -3.37 12.50
CA SER A 269 -1.65 -4.57 13.24
C SER A 269 -1.29 -4.27 14.69
N TRP A 270 -0.50 -3.23 14.94
CA TRP A 270 -0.12 -2.83 16.30
C TRP A 270 -1.31 -2.31 17.11
N PHE A 271 -2.18 -1.49 16.51
CA PHE A 271 -3.40 -1.04 17.17
C PHE A 271 -4.30 -2.22 17.53
N ALA A 272 -4.55 -3.13 16.59
CA ALA A 272 -5.36 -4.32 16.83
C ALA A 272 -4.77 -5.23 17.90
N TYR A 273 -3.44 -5.44 17.90
CA TYR A 273 -2.76 -6.21 18.95
C TYR A 273 -2.95 -5.59 20.34
N ASN A 274 -2.76 -4.27 20.45
CA ASN A 274 -2.94 -3.55 21.72
C ASN A 274 -4.38 -3.60 22.21
N GLU A 275 -5.36 -3.44 21.32
CA GLU A 275 -6.78 -3.56 21.66
C GLU A 275 -7.16 -5.01 22.03
N ALA A 276 -6.60 -6.01 21.36
CA ALA A 276 -6.74 -7.41 21.74
C ALA A 276 -6.25 -7.66 23.18
N LYS A 277 -5.05 -7.18 23.50
CA LYS A 277 -4.48 -7.27 24.85
C LYS A 277 -5.29 -6.48 25.88
N ARG A 278 -5.82 -5.31 25.51
CA ARG A 278 -6.61 -4.46 26.42
C ARG A 278 -7.89 -5.16 26.89
N PHE A 279 -8.57 -5.83 25.97
CA PHE A 279 -9.83 -6.54 26.22
C PHE A 279 -9.66 -8.01 26.63
N ALA A 280 -8.43 -8.52 26.65
CA ALA A 280 -8.16 -9.86 27.12
C ALA A 280 -8.43 -9.98 28.63
N LYS A 281 -9.09 -11.08 29.02
CA LYS A 281 -9.30 -11.43 30.43
C LYS A 281 -7.98 -11.69 31.15
N ASP A 282 -7.06 -12.38 30.48
CA ASP A 282 -5.71 -12.65 30.96
C ASP A 282 -4.69 -12.02 30.02
N LYS A 283 -4.01 -10.98 30.49
CA LYS A 283 -3.02 -10.21 29.74
C LYS A 283 -1.63 -10.83 29.75
N SER A 284 -1.37 -11.78 30.66
CA SER A 284 -0.05 -12.40 30.85
C SER A 284 0.34 -13.35 29.72
N ARG A 285 -0.65 -13.84 28.96
CA ARG A 285 -0.45 -14.75 27.82
C ARG A 285 0.08 -14.06 26.56
N PHE A 286 -0.17 -12.77 26.40
CA PHE A 286 0.31 -12.00 25.24
C PHE A 286 1.83 -11.86 25.25
N GLY A 287 2.47 -12.21 24.14
CA GLY A 287 3.92 -12.34 24.02
C GLY A 287 4.46 -13.74 24.36
N ASN A 288 3.59 -14.64 24.84
CA ASN A 288 3.91 -16.00 25.24
C ASN A 288 3.16 -17.06 24.41
N GLY A 289 2.48 -16.63 23.34
CA GLY A 289 1.79 -17.53 22.41
C GLY A 289 0.27 -17.55 22.57
N ASP A 290 -0.35 -16.40 22.80
CA ASP A 290 -1.80 -16.29 22.83
C ASP A 290 -2.40 -16.26 21.40
N PRO A 291 -3.35 -17.17 21.07
CA PRO A 291 -4.08 -17.17 19.79
C PRO A 291 -4.71 -15.82 19.41
N ALA A 292 -5.19 -15.04 20.39
CA ALA A 292 -5.78 -13.73 20.17
C ALA A 292 -4.73 -12.69 19.73
N GLY A 293 -3.49 -12.85 20.16
CA GLY A 293 -2.34 -12.04 19.76
C GLY A 293 -1.88 -12.32 18.32
N VAL A 294 -2.26 -13.48 17.75
CA VAL A 294 -2.10 -13.78 16.31
C VAL A 294 -3.32 -13.32 15.53
N ALA A 295 -4.53 -13.66 15.97
CA ALA A 295 -5.76 -13.38 15.22
C ALA A 295 -6.02 -11.88 15.01
N ALA A 296 -5.71 -11.03 16.00
CA ALA A 296 -5.97 -9.59 15.91
C ALA A 296 -5.12 -8.86 14.85
N PRO A 297 -3.78 -8.90 14.89
CA PRO A 297 -2.97 -8.22 13.89
C PRO A 297 -3.23 -8.77 12.48
N GLU A 298 -3.46 -10.08 12.33
CA GLU A 298 -3.71 -10.71 11.03
C GLU A 298 -5.04 -10.31 10.39
N ALA A 299 -6.10 -10.20 11.19
CA ALA A 299 -7.38 -9.69 10.73
C ALA A 299 -7.29 -8.21 10.33
N ALA A 300 -6.62 -7.38 11.13
CA ALA A 300 -6.45 -5.96 10.84
C ALA A 300 -5.58 -5.71 9.61
N ASN A 301 -4.46 -6.41 9.49
CA ASN A 301 -3.52 -6.32 8.37
C ASN A 301 -4.22 -6.58 7.02
N ASN A 302 -4.95 -7.69 6.90
CA ASN A 302 -5.67 -7.97 5.65
C ASN A 302 -6.90 -7.08 5.45
N ALA A 303 -7.52 -6.58 6.52
CA ALA A 303 -8.61 -5.62 6.41
C ALA A 303 -8.15 -4.24 5.91
N VAL A 304 -6.87 -3.88 6.09
CA VAL A 304 -6.29 -2.67 5.48
C VAL A 304 -6.29 -2.76 3.96
N VAL A 305 -6.25 -3.95 3.34
CA VAL A 305 -6.20 -4.07 1.88
C VAL A 305 -7.43 -3.42 1.23
N GLY A 306 -8.64 -3.82 1.64
CA GLY A 306 -9.87 -3.18 1.16
C GLY A 306 -10.04 -1.77 1.71
N GLY A 307 -9.70 -1.53 2.99
CA GLY A 307 -9.82 -0.22 3.62
C GLY A 307 -9.00 0.88 2.90
N ALA A 308 -7.76 0.57 2.57
CA ALA A 308 -6.84 1.48 1.87
C ALA A 308 -7.26 1.74 0.43
N LEU A 309 -7.93 0.79 -0.22
CA LEU A 309 -8.43 0.97 -1.59
C LEU A 309 -9.61 1.93 -1.67
N ILE A 310 -10.36 2.14 -0.58
CA ILE A 310 -11.50 3.06 -0.55
C ILE A 310 -11.10 4.50 -0.94
N PRO A 311 -10.19 5.18 -0.22
CA PRO A 311 -9.75 6.53 -0.61
C PRO A 311 -8.91 6.50 -1.89
N THR A 312 -8.19 5.40 -2.17
CA THR A 312 -7.37 5.28 -3.39
C THR A 312 -8.23 5.37 -4.64
N ILE A 313 -9.35 4.64 -4.66
CA ILE A 313 -10.26 4.59 -5.79
C ILE A 313 -11.13 5.86 -5.84
N ALA A 314 -11.67 6.31 -4.70
CA ALA A 314 -12.61 7.42 -4.68
C ALA A 314 -11.94 8.81 -4.81
N LEU A 315 -10.77 9.01 -4.19
CA LEU A 315 -10.10 10.31 -4.10
C LEU A 315 -8.81 10.39 -4.91
N GLY A 316 -8.29 9.26 -5.42
CA GLY A 316 -6.95 9.22 -6.00
C GLY A 316 -5.84 9.47 -4.95
N ILE A 317 -6.14 9.28 -3.67
CA ILE A 317 -5.15 9.39 -2.59
C ILE A 317 -4.91 7.99 -2.01
N PRO A 318 -3.69 7.45 -2.05
CA PRO A 318 -3.44 6.10 -1.58
C PRO A 318 -3.64 5.98 -0.06
N GLY A 319 -4.36 4.94 0.35
CA GLY A 319 -4.52 4.58 1.76
C GLY A 319 -3.20 4.15 2.40
N SER A 320 -2.37 3.40 1.66
CA SER A 320 -1.07 2.88 2.08
C SER A 320 -0.01 2.97 0.97
N SER A 321 1.25 2.68 1.31
CA SER A 321 2.34 2.58 0.32
C SER A 321 2.09 1.53 -0.76
N ALA A 322 1.41 0.42 -0.42
CA ALA A 322 1.04 -0.62 -1.39
C ALA A 322 -0.02 -0.11 -2.38
N THR A 323 -1.03 0.62 -1.90
CA THR A 323 -2.05 1.20 -2.79
C THR A 323 -1.49 2.33 -3.66
N ALA A 324 -0.39 2.99 -3.28
CA ALA A 324 0.29 3.92 -4.17
C ALA A 324 0.84 3.23 -5.43
N ILE A 325 1.34 2.00 -5.30
CA ILE A 325 1.77 1.20 -6.46
C ILE A 325 0.57 0.78 -7.32
N LEU A 326 -0.55 0.39 -6.71
CA LEU A 326 -1.79 0.06 -7.43
C LEU A 326 -2.38 1.27 -8.15
N LEU A 327 -2.31 2.45 -7.54
CA LEU A 327 -2.68 3.72 -8.14
C LEU A 327 -1.79 3.98 -9.36
N GLY A 328 -0.49 3.72 -9.23
CA GLY A 328 0.41 3.76 -10.35
C GLY A 328 0.05 2.78 -11.46
N ALA A 329 -0.33 1.56 -11.11
CA ALA A 329 -0.77 0.54 -12.07
C ALA A 329 -1.98 0.98 -12.90
N LEU A 330 -2.97 1.63 -12.27
CA LEU A 330 -4.11 2.24 -12.95
C LEU A 330 -3.63 3.25 -14.01
N MET A 331 -2.70 4.12 -13.63
CA MET A 331 -2.17 5.16 -14.53
C MET A 331 -1.36 4.59 -15.68
N VAL A 332 -0.57 3.53 -15.47
CA VAL A 332 0.14 2.85 -16.56
C VAL A 332 -0.85 2.32 -17.60
N GLN A 333 -1.99 1.83 -17.13
CA GLN A 333 -3.07 1.33 -17.96
C GLN A 333 -3.96 2.46 -18.54
N GLY A 334 -3.52 3.72 -18.44
CA GLY A 334 -4.21 4.88 -18.99
C GLY A 334 -5.42 5.34 -18.17
N ILE A 335 -5.60 4.83 -16.96
CA ILE A 335 -6.72 5.18 -16.09
C ILE A 335 -6.26 6.16 -15.01
N LEU A 336 -6.75 7.39 -15.07
CA LEU A 336 -6.49 8.37 -14.03
C LEU A 336 -7.41 8.12 -12.82
N PRO A 337 -6.85 7.82 -11.64
CA PRO A 337 -7.63 7.59 -10.43
C PRO A 337 -8.18 8.91 -9.89
N GLY A 338 -9.37 8.88 -9.29
CA GLY A 338 -10.03 10.07 -8.80
C GLY A 338 -11.56 9.95 -8.82
N PRO A 339 -12.26 11.10 -8.70
CA PRO A 339 -13.71 11.13 -8.49
C PRO A 339 -14.50 10.37 -9.58
N ASN A 340 -14.07 10.51 -10.84
CA ASN A 340 -14.76 9.93 -12.00
C ASN A 340 -14.40 8.47 -12.25
N LEU A 341 -13.51 7.87 -11.45
CA LEU A 341 -13.04 6.50 -11.69
C LEU A 341 -14.20 5.48 -11.66
N LEU A 342 -15.16 5.67 -10.76
CA LEU A 342 -16.33 4.77 -10.64
C LEU A 342 -17.38 5.02 -11.72
N SER A 343 -17.45 6.21 -12.32
CA SER A 343 -18.38 6.53 -13.40
C SER A 343 -17.82 6.10 -14.75
N ASP A 344 -16.59 6.49 -15.05
CA ASP A 344 -15.98 6.39 -16.38
C ASP A 344 -15.36 5.02 -16.61
N TYR A 345 -14.84 4.40 -15.53
CA TYR A 345 -14.18 3.08 -15.55
C TYR A 345 -14.83 2.14 -14.53
N GLY A 346 -16.16 2.22 -14.39
CA GLY A 346 -16.90 1.41 -13.43
C GLY A 346 -16.73 -0.09 -13.67
N ASP A 347 -16.65 -0.53 -14.93
CA ASP A 347 -16.41 -1.93 -15.28
C ASP A 347 -15.09 -2.46 -14.67
N VAL A 348 -13.98 -1.74 -14.87
CA VAL A 348 -12.66 -2.07 -14.30
C VAL A 348 -12.68 -1.97 -12.78
N THR A 349 -13.25 -0.88 -12.25
CA THR A 349 -13.23 -0.57 -10.81
C THR A 349 -14.05 -1.57 -10.02
N TYR A 350 -15.28 -1.89 -10.45
CA TYR A 350 -16.08 -2.91 -9.79
C TYR A 350 -15.48 -4.31 -9.97
N THR A 351 -14.80 -4.61 -11.10
CA THR A 351 -14.03 -5.85 -11.24
C THR A 351 -12.90 -5.94 -10.22
N LEU A 352 -12.14 -4.86 -10.01
CA LEU A 352 -11.10 -4.78 -8.98
C LEU A 352 -11.66 -5.01 -7.58
N ILE A 353 -12.78 -4.38 -7.23
CA ILE A 353 -13.43 -4.55 -5.92
C ILE A 353 -13.85 -6.01 -5.71
N TRP A 354 -14.49 -6.62 -6.71
CA TRP A 354 -14.86 -8.04 -6.65
C TRP A 354 -13.63 -8.94 -6.60
N ALA A 355 -12.55 -8.60 -7.32
CA ALA A 355 -11.31 -9.34 -7.29
C ALA A 355 -10.71 -9.39 -5.88
N VAL A 356 -10.77 -8.30 -5.10
CA VAL A 356 -10.35 -8.32 -3.67
C VAL A 356 -11.18 -9.30 -2.83
N ILE A 357 -12.50 -9.35 -3.04
CA ILE A 357 -13.39 -10.28 -2.32
C ILE A 357 -13.06 -11.73 -2.70
N PHE A 358 -12.98 -12.03 -3.99
CA PHE A 358 -12.66 -13.37 -4.49
C PHE A 358 -11.22 -13.78 -4.14
N ALA A 359 -10.29 -12.84 -4.09
CA ALA A 359 -8.92 -13.08 -3.67
C ALA A 359 -8.86 -13.56 -2.21
N ASN A 360 -9.68 -13.01 -1.32
CA ASN A 360 -9.76 -13.48 0.05
C ASN A 360 -10.35 -14.89 0.14
N ILE A 361 -11.41 -15.19 -0.64
CA ILE A 361 -11.96 -16.54 -0.72
C ILE A 361 -10.90 -17.53 -1.23
N GLY A 362 -10.20 -17.17 -2.30
CA GLY A 362 -9.10 -17.95 -2.88
C GLY A 362 -7.93 -18.10 -1.91
N LEU A 363 -7.61 -17.07 -1.12
CA LEU A 363 -6.55 -17.07 -0.12
C LEU A 363 -6.75 -18.18 0.90
N LEU A 364 -7.99 -18.44 1.34
CA LEU A 364 -8.24 -19.54 2.26
C LEU A 364 -7.87 -20.90 1.65
N GLY A 365 -8.27 -21.16 0.41
CA GLY A 365 -7.96 -22.42 -0.28
C GLY A 365 -6.48 -22.56 -0.62
N VAL A 366 -5.93 -21.57 -1.32
CA VAL A 366 -4.53 -21.54 -1.76
C VAL A 366 -3.58 -21.44 -0.57
N GLY A 367 -3.89 -20.64 0.44
CA GLY A 367 -3.09 -20.46 1.64
C GLY A 367 -2.94 -21.75 2.44
N LEU A 368 -4.00 -22.54 2.61
CA LEU A 368 -3.92 -23.85 3.28
C LEU A 368 -2.97 -24.82 2.56
N MET A 369 -3.01 -24.84 1.21
CA MET A 369 -2.12 -25.66 0.40
C MET A 369 -0.68 -25.15 0.43
N PHE A 370 -0.51 -23.84 0.24
CA PHE A 370 0.78 -23.17 0.18
C PHE A 370 1.55 -23.21 1.49
N THR A 371 0.85 -23.13 2.64
CA THR A 371 1.50 -23.13 3.95
C THR A 371 2.39 -24.35 4.17
N LYS A 372 2.05 -25.52 3.62
CA LYS A 372 2.93 -26.71 3.67
C LYS A 372 4.17 -26.57 2.79
N ALA A 373 4.04 -25.93 1.62
CA ALA A 373 5.13 -25.68 0.67
C ALA A 373 6.01 -24.48 1.07
N SER A 374 5.49 -23.59 1.92
CA SER A 374 6.11 -22.30 2.25
C SER A 374 7.51 -22.43 2.88
N VAL A 375 7.80 -23.52 3.59
CA VAL A 375 9.13 -23.82 4.15
C VAL A 375 10.22 -23.97 3.06
N ALA A 376 9.84 -24.35 1.84
CA ALA A 376 10.77 -24.43 0.72
C ALA A 376 11.04 -23.04 0.10
N VAL A 377 10.02 -22.18 0.07
CA VAL A 377 10.11 -20.83 -0.50
C VAL A 377 11.09 -19.95 0.29
N THR A 378 11.15 -20.12 1.62
CA THR A 378 12.10 -19.41 2.47
C THR A 378 13.57 -19.79 2.25
N ARG A 379 13.86 -20.72 1.34
CA ARG A 379 15.23 -21.19 1.03
C ARG A 379 15.77 -20.68 -0.31
N ILE A 380 14.97 -19.90 -1.05
CA ILE A 380 15.38 -19.39 -2.35
C ILE A 380 16.45 -18.32 -2.15
N PRO A 381 17.59 -18.38 -2.87
CA PRO A 381 18.64 -17.38 -2.73
C PRO A 381 18.19 -16.00 -3.19
N ASP A 382 18.37 -15.01 -2.31
CA ASP A 382 18.13 -13.59 -2.50
C ASP A 382 18.70 -13.05 -3.84
N GLY A 383 19.91 -13.50 -4.21
CA GLY A 383 20.55 -13.10 -5.47
C GLY A 383 19.78 -13.49 -6.74
N PHE A 384 19.12 -14.66 -6.76
CA PHE A 384 18.34 -15.09 -7.92
C PHE A 384 17.11 -14.19 -8.10
N VAL A 385 16.44 -13.87 -7.00
CA VAL A 385 15.29 -12.96 -6.99
C VAL A 385 15.72 -11.57 -7.45
N ALA A 386 16.84 -11.03 -6.95
CA ALA A 386 17.37 -9.74 -7.37
C ALA A 386 17.67 -9.65 -8.87
N CYS A 387 18.32 -10.68 -9.43
CA CYS A 387 18.61 -10.74 -10.87
C CYS A 387 17.32 -10.78 -11.72
N ALA A 388 16.34 -11.58 -11.30
CA ALA A 388 15.04 -11.65 -11.98
C ALA A 388 14.34 -10.29 -11.95
N ILE A 389 14.37 -9.58 -10.81
CA ILE A 389 13.80 -8.24 -10.68
C ILE A 389 14.44 -7.26 -11.66
N ILE A 390 15.78 -7.17 -11.67
CA ILE A 390 16.49 -6.23 -12.54
C ILE A 390 16.19 -6.52 -14.01
N ALA A 391 16.18 -7.80 -14.41
CA ALA A 391 15.83 -8.21 -15.76
C ALA A 391 14.40 -7.78 -16.13
N LEU A 392 13.41 -8.04 -15.27
CA LEU A 392 12.03 -7.63 -15.50
C LEU A 392 11.85 -6.11 -15.53
N CYS A 393 12.60 -5.35 -14.72
CA CYS A 393 12.56 -3.90 -14.74
C CYS A 393 13.12 -3.32 -16.03
N ILE A 394 14.23 -3.86 -16.54
CA ILE A 394 14.83 -3.45 -17.81
C ILE A 394 13.86 -3.76 -18.97
N ILE A 395 13.32 -4.98 -19.01
CA ILE A 395 12.34 -5.38 -20.03
C ILE A 395 11.09 -4.48 -19.94
N GLY A 396 10.57 -4.26 -18.73
CA GLY A 396 9.38 -3.44 -18.49
C GLY A 396 9.57 -1.98 -18.91
N ALA A 397 10.66 -1.35 -18.50
CA ALA A 397 10.97 0.04 -18.88
C ALA A 397 11.17 0.18 -20.40
N TYR A 398 11.83 -0.81 -21.03
CA TYR A 398 12.02 -0.80 -22.48
C TYR A 398 10.69 -1.03 -23.24
N ALA A 399 9.83 -1.92 -22.75
CA ALA A 399 8.58 -2.30 -23.42
C ALA A 399 7.55 -1.16 -23.52
N LEU A 400 7.64 -0.14 -22.66
CA LEU A 400 6.69 0.99 -22.66
C LEU A 400 6.80 1.85 -23.91
N ASN A 401 8.01 2.36 -24.19
CA ASN A 401 8.24 3.30 -25.29
C ASN A 401 9.35 2.85 -26.25
N ASN A 402 9.82 1.60 -26.17
CA ASN A 402 10.91 1.05 -26.98
C ASN A 402 12.17 1.93 -26.92
N SER A 403 12.47 2.47 -25.73
CA SER A 403 13.45 3.54 -25.53
C SER A 403 14.51 3.17 -24.50
N LEU A 404 15.78 3.14 -24.92
CA LEU A 404 16.91 2.99 -24.00
C LEU A 404 17.10 4.21 -23.09
N PHE A 405 16.61 5.38 -23.50
CA PHE A 405 16.64 6.57 -22.66
C PHE A 405 15.78 6.37 -21.40
N GLU A 406 14.60 5.75 -21.53
CA GLU A 406 13.75 5.42 -20.40
C GLU A 406 14.35 4.34 -19.50
N VAL A 407 15.04 3.35 -20.06
CA VAL A 407 15.83 2.39 -19.26
C VAL A 407 16.90 3.11 -18.45
N GLY A 408 17.60 4.07 -19.06
CA GLY A 408 18.58 4.92 -18.38
C GLY A 408 17.97 5.76 -17.25
N LEU A 409 16.83 6.40 -17.50
CA LEU A 409 16.08 7.13 -16.47
C LEU A 409 15.62 6.22 -15.33
N MET A 410 15.09 5.04 -15.64
CA MET A 410 14.68 4.04 -14.64
C MET A 410 15.84 3.65 -13.74
N LEU A 411 17.02 3.37 -14.30
CA LEU A 411 18.23 3.07 -13.52
C LEU A 411 18.68 4.27 -12.68
N GLY A 412 18.61 5.49 -13.23
CA GLY A 412 18.91 6.73 -12.50
C GLY A 412 18.01 6.94 -11.29
N PHE A 413 16.69 6.83 -11.48
CA PHE A 413 15.70 6.84 -10.40
C PHE A 413 15.91 5.68 -9.42
N GLY A 414 16.35 4.52 -9.91
CA GLY A 414 16.67 3.36 -9.08
C GLY A 414 17.85 3.59 -8.14
N LEU A 415 18.95 4.14 -8.66
CA LEU A 415 20.10 4.50 -7.84
C LEU A 415 19.74 5.63 -6.86
N PHE A 416 18.97 6.63 -7.32
CA PHE A 416 18.50 7.71 -6.46
C PHE A 416 17.59 7.21 -5.34
N GLY A 417 16.62 6.35 -5.66
CA GLY A 417 15.73 5.71 -4.69
C GLY A 417 16.47 4.85 -3.68
N TYR A 418 17.54 4.15 -4.10
CA TYR A 418 18.39 3.36 -3.22
C TYR A 418 19.12 4.27 -2.23
N TRP A 419 19.65 5.39 -2.69
CA TRP A 419 20.29 6.38 -1.82
C TRP A 419 19.29 7.04 -0.85
N LEU A 420 18.09 7.39 -1.31
CA LEU A 420 17.01 7.90 -0.46
C LEU A 420 16.65 6.91 0.65
N ALA A 421 16.50 5.63 0.31
CA ALA A 421 16.21 4.58 1.28
C ALA A 421 17.31 4.47 2.34
N LYS A 422 18.60 4.58 1.94
CA LYS A 422 19.75 4.62 2.86
C LYS A 422 19.75 5.86 3.76
N ALA A 423 19.29 7.00 3.26
CA ALA A 423 19.14 8.23 4.01
C ALA A 423 17.89 8.24 4.94
N GLY A 424 17.09 7.16 4.96
CA GLY A 424 15.85 7.10 5.73
C GLY A 424 14.75 8.01 5.17
N VAL A 425 14.78 8.25 3.85
CA VAL A 425 13.75 8.99 3.12
C VAL A 425 12.90 7.99 2.36
N SER A 426 11.59 7.97 2.63
CA SER A 426 10.67 7.11 1.87
C SER A 426 10.51 7.64 0.44
N PRO A 427 10.59 6.80 -0.61
CA PRO A 427 10.31 7.19 -1.99
C PRO A 427 8.80 7.32 -2.28
N ALA A 428 7.92 6.81 -1.40
CA ALA A 428 6.49 6.84 -1.64
C ALA A 428 5.89 8.25 -1.79
N PRO A 429 6.21 9.24 -0.93
CA PRO A 429 5.76 10.62 -1.13
C PRO A 429 6.22 11.22 -2.47
N MET A 430 7.42 10.91 -2.95
CA MET A 430 7.92 11.37 -4.25
C MET A 430 7.07 10.86 -5.41
N VAL A 431 6.70 9.58 -5.40
CA VAL A 431 5.81 9.02 -6.43
C VAL A 431 4.44 9.69 -6.38
N ILE A 432 3.95 10.05 -5.20
CA ILE A 432 2.69 10.80 -5.08
C ILE A 432 2.81 12.25 -5.53
N GLY A 433 3.93 12.92 -5.25
CA GLY A 433 4.21 14.23 -5.82
C GLY A 433 4.26 14.19 -7.35
N LEU A 434 4.80 13.11 -7.93
CA LEU A 434 4.85 12.92 -9.38
C LEU A 434 3.45 12.78 -10.00
N ILE A 435 2.53 12.12 -9.31
CA ILE A 435 1.15 11.89 -9.75
C ILE A 435 0.27 13.11 -9.54
N LEU A 436 0.29 13.65 -8.32
CA LEU A 436 -0.60 14.73 -7.92
C LEU A 436 -0.08 16.09 -8.37
N GLY A 437 1.17 16.23 -8.79
CA GLY A 437 1.74 17.47 -9.29
C GLY A 437 0.98 18.08 -10.45
N PRO A 438 0.75 17.35 -11.56
CA PRO A 438 -0.04 17.85 -12.68
C PRO A 438 -1.49 18.15 -12.30
N VAL A 439 -2.09 17.35 -11.42
CA VAL A 439 -3.46 17.58 -10.91
C VAL A 439 -3.50 18.89 -10.11
N MET A 440 -2.55 19.06 -9.20
CA MET A 440 -2.42 20.23 -8.33
C MET A 440 -2.16 21.49 -9.15
N GLU A 441 -1.24 21.46 -10.11
CA GLU A 441 -0.90 22.60 -10.96
C GLU A 441 -2.08 23.04 -11.83
N ASN A 442 -2.74 22.10 -12.51
CA ASN A 442 -3.90 22.41 -13.34
C ASN A 442 -5.08 22.94 -12.52
N ALA A 443 -5.38 22.29 -11.39
CA ALA A 443 -6.45 22.69 -10.50
C ALA A 443 -6.19 24.07 -9.86
N PHE A 444 -4.92 24.36 -9.52
CA PHE A 444 -4.49 25.67 -9.05
C PHE A 444 -4.72 26.74 -10.11
N HIS A 445 -4.23 26.54 -11.34
CA HIS A 445 -4.41 27.51 -12.43
C HIS A 445 -5.88 27.75 -12.76
N GLN A 446 -6.69 26.70 -12.87
CA GLN A 446 -8.12 26.83 -13.10
C GLN A 446 -8.81 27.60 -11.97
N SER A 447 -8.46 27.32 -10.71
CA SER A 447 -9.01 28.03 -9.56
C SER A 447 -8.63 29.51 -9.55
N MET A 448 -7.38 29.85 -9.88
CA MET A 448 -6.91 31.24 -9.98
C MET A 448 -7.63 32.00 -11.10
N LEU A 449 -7.84 31.37 -12.26
CA LEU A 449 -8.61 31.97 -13.35
C LEU A 449 -10.07 32.23 -12.95
N ILE A 450 -10.72 31.29 -12.26
CA ILE A 450 -12.09 31.49 -11.72
C ILE A 450 -12.11 32.61 -10.68
N GLY A 451 -11.07 32.69 -9.84
CA GLY A 451 -10.89 33.69 -8.80
C GLY A 451 -10.41 35.05 -9.28
N ASN A 452 -10.20 35.26 -10.59
CA ASN A 452 -9.56 36.47 -11.16
C ASN A 452 -8.22 36.80 -10.48
N ASP A 453 -7.37 35.78 -10.32
CA ASP A 453 -6.06 35.85 -9.67
C ASP A 453 -6.09 36.24 -8.16
N ASP A 454 -7.25 36.12 -7.49
CA ASP A 454 -7.35 36.27 -6.04
C ASP A 454 -7.29 34.91 -5.31
N TYR A 455 -6.26 34.72 -4.50
CA TYR A 455 -6.07 33.54 -3.64
C TYR A 455 -7.22 33.29 -2.65
N ARG A 456 -8.07 34.29 -2.37
CA ARG A 456 -9.26 34.11 -1.52
C ARG A 456 -10.26 33.13 -2.10
N ILE A 457 -10.16 32.79 -3.39
CA ILE A 457 -10.99 31.75 -4.02
C ILE A 457 -10.90 30.41 -3.28
N PHE A 458 -9.74 30.05 -2.70
CA PHE A 458 -9.59 28.82 -1.93
C PHE A 458 -10.34 28.82 -0.59
N LEU A 459 -10.85 29.98 -0.15
CA LEU A 459 -11.66 30.13 1.05
C LEU A 459 -13.17 30.13 0.77
N THR A 460 -13.58 30.12 -0.51
CA THR A 460 -15.00 30.16 -0.87
C THR A 460 -15.67 28.79 -0.76
N SER A 461 -14.90 27.71 -0.92
CA SER A 461 -15.38 26.34 -0.74
C SER A 461 -15.17 25.85 0.70
N PRO A 462 -16.25 25.52 1.44
CA PRO A 462 -16.12 24.93 2.77
C PRO A 462 -15.33 23.62 2.79
N ILE A 463 -15.45 22.82 1.74
CA ILE A 463 -14.75 21.54 1.60
C ILE A 463 -13.24 21.79 1.45
N ALA A 464 -12.86 22.68 0.52
CA ALA A 464 -11.46 23.03 0.32
C ALA A 464 -10.84 23.62 1.60
N VAL A 465 -11.56 24.48 2.32
CA VAL A 465 -11.12 25.03 3.61
C VAL A 465 -10.86 23.93 4.63
N VAL A 466 -11.76 22.95 4.77
CA VAL A 466 -11.58 21.81 5.68
C VAL A 466 -10.36 20.99 5.28
N LEU A 467 -10.23 20.61 4.01
CA LEU A 467 -9.11 19.81 3.51
C LEU A 467 -7.76 20.53 3.68
N LEU A 468 -7.68 21.81 3.31
CA LEU A 468 -6.47 22.62 3.49
C LEU A 468 -6.15 22.85 4.97
N SER A 469 -7.16 22.98 5.82
CA SER A 469 -6.96 23.07 7.27
C SER A 469 -6.38 21.78 7.84
N ILE A 470 -6.85 20.61 7.39
CA ILE A 470 -6.29 19.31 7.80
C ILE A 470 -4.84 19.18 7.29
N ALA A 471 -4.57 19.56 6.04
CA ALA A 471 -3.21 19.57 5.49
C ALA A 471 -2.26 20.46 6.32
N LEU A 472 -2.71 21.67 6.66
CA LEU A 472 -1.97 22.61 7.49
C LEU A 472 -1.73 22.05 8.89
N LEU A 473 -2.76 21.49 9.54
CA LEU A 473 -2.63 20.87 10.86
C LEU A 473 -1.66 19.68 10.84
N SER A 474 -1.69 18.86 9.78
CA SER A 474 -0.77 17.75 9.58
C SER A 474 0.70 18.21 9.54
N ILE A 475 0.98 19.26 8.75
CA ILE A 475 2.32 19.88 8.69
C ILE A 475 2.69 20.48 10.05
N LEU A 476 1.79 21.24 10.68
CA LEU A 476 2.06 21.90 11.96
C LEU A 476 2.39 20.89 13.04
N GLN A 477 1.56 19.85 13.20
CA GLN A 477 1.77 18.77 14.17
C GLN A 477 3.12 18.06 13.99
N ALA A 478 3.57 17.96 12.74
CA ALA A 478 4.84 17.37 12.39
C ALA A 478 6.08 18.26 12.69
N THR A 479 5.89 19.58 12.82
CA THR A 479 6.99 20.51 13.12
C THR A 479 7.21 20.69 14.63
N PRO A 480 8.44 21.03 15.07
CA PRO A 480 8.73 21.36 16.48
C PRO A 480 7.89 22.52 17.04
N ILE A 481 7.34 23.36 16.15
CA ILE A 481 6.53 24.54 16.47
C ILE A 481 5.27 24.15 17.24
N PHE A 482 4.65 23.00 16.93
CA PHE A 482 3.46 22.52 17.66
C PHE A 482 3.78 22.10 19.09
N ARG A 483 4.98 21.52 19.32
CA ARG A 483 5.46 21.21 20.68
C ARG A 483 5.74 22.50 21.48
N TRP A 484 6.17 23.57 20.82
CA TRP A 484 6.41 24.88 21.44
C TRP A 484 5.09 25.62 21.74
N LEU A 485 4.12 25.59 20.82
CA LEU A 485 2.78 26.20 20.98
C LEU A 485 1.92 25.52 22.05
N LEU A 486 2.06 24.20 22.26
CA LEU A 486 1.34 23.46 23.31
C LEU A 486 2.07 23.41 24.66
N ALA A 487 3.32 23.86 24.74
CA ALA A 487 4.06 23.94 25.99
C ALA A 487 3.36 24.79 27.08
N PRO A 488 2.69 25.93 26.76
CA PRO A 488 1.92 26.70 27.73
C PRO A 488 0.66 25.98 28.21
N LEU A 489 -0.05 25.27 27.33
CA LEU A 489 -1.26 24.50 27.69
C LEU A 489 -0.93 23.28 28.56
N ARG A 490 0.14 22.54 28.23
CA ARG A 490 0.60 21.39 29.04
C ARG A 490 1.10 21.79 30.43
N ARG A 491 1.65 23.01 30.59
CA ARG A 491 2.00 23.55 31.91
C ARG A 491 0.77 23.86 32.77
N ARG A 492 -0.33 24.35 32.17
CA ARG A 492 -1.59 24.60 32.91
C ARG A 492 -2.32 23.32 33.32
N ILE A 493 -2.28 22.27 32.50
CA ILE A 493 -2.93 20.98 32.81
C ILE A 493 -2.14 20.13 33.82
N ARG A 494 -0.84 20.40 34.02
CA ARG A 494 -0.03 19.75 35.08
C ARG A 494 -0.10 20.45 36.44
N LEU A 495 -0.66 21.66 36.49
CA LEU A 495 -0.80 22.48 37.70
C LEU A 495 -2.24 22.51 38.23
N ALA A 496 -3.19 21.93 37.50
CA ALA A 496 -4.54 21.60 37.93
C ALA A 496 -4.65 20.09 38.12
#